data_AF-A0A0J7I299-F1
#
_entry.id   AF-A0A0J7I299-F1
#
_cell.length_a   1.000
_cell.length_b   1.000
_cell.length_c   1.000
_cell.angle_alpha   90.00
_cell.angle_beta   90.00
_cell.angle_gamma   90.00
#
_symmetry.space_group_name_H-M   'P 1'
#
loop_
_entity.id
_entity.type
_entity.pdbx_description
1 polymer ?
#
loop_
_entity_poly.entity_id
_entity_poly.type
_entity_poly.pdbx_seq_one_letter_code
_entity_poly.pdbx_strand_id
1 'polypeptide(L)'
;MIIMKKILCYLLISINLMMSCSSQNTSTSDTFKNFTKEFFMNQNVYRALKKYARNNTIQIIDPDHNIINEFTTFNNNNLNININIEKQDDYDFYVKKAIINKHLAFVVLWYKDSTTALCFYPIKSEYTPNKWIVEEITTKSIK
;
A
#
# COMPACT_ATOMS: atom_id res chain seq x y z
N MET A 1 -25.15 26.49 -41.94
CA MET A 1 -25.25 26.80 -40.49
C MET A 1 -25.68 25.60 -39.61
N ILE A 2 -26.47 24.64 -40.11
CA ILE A 2 -26.95 23.47 -39.33
C ILE A 2 -25.85 22.42 -39.09
N ILE A 3 -24.96 22.20 -40.05
CA ILE A 3 -23.88 21.20 -39.97
C ILE A 3 -22.86 21.56 -38.87
N MET A 4 -22.54 22.85 -38.72
CA MET A 4 -21.61 23.35 -37.70
C MET A 4 -22.12 23.15 -36.26
N LYS A 5 -23.44 23.25 -36.05
CA LYS A 5 -24.08 22.97 -34.75
C LYS A 5 -24.03 21.49 -34.39
N LYS A 6 -24.19 20.59 -35.37
CA LYS A 6 -24.11 19.14 -35.14
C LYS A 6 -22.70 18.69 -34.76
N ILE A 7 -21.67 19.23 -35.41
CA ILE A 7 -20.26 18.92 -35.10
C ILE A 7 -19.91 19.37 -33.68
N LEU A 8 -20.37 20.56 -33.26
CA LEU A 8 -20.13 21.07 -31.91
C LEU A 8 -20.77 20.18 -30.82
N CYS A 9 -21.98 19.67 -31.06
CA CYS A 9 -22.64 18.73 -30.15
C CYS A 9 -21.89 17.41 -30.02
N TYR A 10 -21.38 16.84 -31.12
CA TYR A 10 -20.58 15.60 -31.05
C TYR A 10 -19.26 15.81 -30.29
N LEU A 11 -18.63 16.98 -30.45
CA LEU A 11 -17.37 17.31 -29.77
C LEU A 11 -17.56 17.44 -28.24
N LEU A 12 -18.68 18.05 -27.81
CA LEU A 12 -19.04 18.17 -26.39
C LEU A 12 -19.38 16.82 -25.74
N ILE A 13 -20.01 15.90 -26.48
CA ILE A 13 -20.30 14.54 -25.98
C ILE A 13 -19.01 13.75 -25.81
N SER A 14 -18.04 13.88 -26.73
CA SER A 14 -16.74 13.17 -26.63
C SER A 14 -15.87 13.65 -25.46
N ILE A 15 -15.95 14.93 -25.07
CA ILE A 15 -15.19 15.47 -23.93
C ILE A 15 -15.73 14.92 -22.59
N ASN A 16 -17.05 14.75 -22.47
CA ASN A 16 -17.67 14.20 -21.25
C ASN A 16 -17.35 12.72 -21.01
N LEU A 17 -17.17 11.93 -22.08
CA LEU A 17 -16.79 10.52 -21.97
C LEU A 17 -15.35 10.33 -21.46
N MET A 18 -14.45 11.28 -21.75
CA MET A 18 -13.05 11.20 -21.29
C MET A 18 -12.87 11.56 -19.81
N MET A 19 -13.76 12.36 -19.21
CA MET A 19 -13.66 12.73 -17.79
C MET A 19 -14.11 11.62 -16.82
N SER A 20 -14.88 10.62 -17.27
CA SER A 20 -15.32 9.52 -16.39
C SER A 20 -14.24 8.47 -16.11
N CYS A 21 -13.26 8.30 -16.99
CA CYS A 21 -12.23 7.27 -16.82
C CYS A 21 -11.11 7.69 -15.85
N SER A 22 -10.86 8.99 -15.70
CA SER A 22 -9.78 9.51 -14.85
C SER A 22 -10.09 9.47 -13.35
N SER A 23 -11.38 9.36 -12.95
CA SER A 23 -11.77 9.34 -11.53
C SER A 23 -11.51 8.00 -10.83
N GLN A 24 -11.49 6.88 -11.59
CA GLN A 24 -11.21 5.55 -11.02
C GLN A 24 -9.74 5.41 -10.61
N ASN A 25 -8.82 5.96 -11.41
CA ASN A 25 -7.38 5.86 -11.15
C ASN A 25 -6.94 6.67 -9.92
N THR A 26 -7.48 7.87 -9.72
CA THR A 26 -7.21 8.68 -8.52
C THR A 26 -7.78 8.01 -7.25
N SER A 27 -9.00 7.48 -7.30
CA SER A 27 -9.61 6.79 -6.15
C SER A 27 -8.81 5.57 -5.67
N THR A 28 -8.19 4.84 -6.61
CA THR A 28 -7.37 3.66 -6.29
C THR A 28 -6.05 4.08 -5.67
N SER A 29 -5.36 5.06 -6.26
CA SER A 29 -4.11 5.63 -5.72
C SER A 29 -4.27 6.16 -4.29
N ASP A 30 -5.35 6.89 -4.03
CA ASP A 30 -5.61 7.46 -2.70
C ASP A 30 -5.96 6.40 -1.65
N THR A 31 -6.65 5.32 -2.07
CA THR A 31 -6.96 4.18 -1.20
C THR A 31 -5.70 3.47 -0.73
N PHE A 32 -4.75 3.23 -1.64
CA PHE A 32 -3.46 2.61 -1.31
C PHE A 32 -2.62 3.52 -0.40
N LYS A 33 -2.52 4.82 -0.70
CA LYS A 33 -1.75 5.77 0.12
C LYS A 33 -2.25 5.85 1.57
N ASN A 34 -3.57 5.91 1.75
CA ASN A 34 -4.17 5.94 3.08
C ASN A 34 -4.00 4.61 3.83
N PHE A 35 -4.21 3.48 3.14
CA PHE A 35 -3.96 2.15 3.69
C PHE A 35 -2.52 2.02 4.19
N THR A 36 -1.54 2.30 3.33
CA THR A 36 -0.12 2.08 3.61
C THR A 36 0.33 2.89 4.83
N LYS A 37 -0.10 4.15 4.93
CA LYS A 37 0.15 4.99 6.11
C LYS A 37 -0.46 4.37 7.36
N GLU A 38 -1.74 3.99 7.35
CA GLU A 38 -2.39 3.42 8.53
C GLU A 38 -1.80 2.07 8.93
N PHE A 39 -1.39 1.26 7.97
CA PHE A 39 -0.75 -0.03 8.18
C PHE A 39 0.58 0.13 8.91
N PHE A 40 1.52 0.94 8.41
CA PHE A 40 2.83 1.11 9.05
C PHE A 40 2.79 1.93 10.34
N MET A 41 1.75 2.74 10.53
CA MET A 41 1.48 3.44 11.81
C MET A 41 0.74 2.57 12.83
N ASN A 42 0.36 1.34 12.48
CA ASN A 42 -0.34 0.43 13.39
C ASN A 42 0.61 -0.12 14.48
N GLN A 43 0.15 -0.16 15.73
CA GLN A 43 0.96 -0.62 16.87
C GLN A 43 1.28 -2.13 16.82
N ASN A 44 0.41 -2.96 16.25
CA ASN A 44 0.68 -4.39 16.08
C ASN A 44 1.75 -4.61 15.01
N VAL A 45 1.71 -3.83 13.93
CA VAL A 45 2.76 -3.83 12.89
C VAL A 45 4.09 -3.37 13.47
N TYR A 46 4.10 -2.28 14.23
CA TYR A 46 5.29 -1.83 14.97
C TYR A 46 5.88 -2.95 15.83
N ARG A 47 5.08 -3.61 16.68
CA ARG A 47 5.55 -4.70 17.55
C ARG A 47 6.11 -5.89 16.78
N ALA A 48 5.53 -6.22 15.63
CA ALA A 48 6.01 -7.30 14.77
C ALA A 48 7.35 -6.94 14.11
N LEU A 49 7.45 -5.76 13.49
CA LEU A 49 8.66 -5.33 12.79
C LEU A 49 9.82 -4.99 13.72
N LYS A 50 9.53 -4.47 14.92
CA LYS A 50 10.56 -4.06 15.89
C LYS A 50 11.53 -5.19 16.24
N LYS A 51 11.06 -6.44 16.22
CA LYS A 51 11.87 -7.65 16.49
C LYS A 51 13.03 -7.84 15.51
N TYR A 52 12.94 -7.24 14.34
CA TYR A 52 13.92 -7.37 13.24
C TYR A 52 14.74 -6.08 13.05
N ALA A 53 14.46 -5.04 13.83
CA ALA A 53 15.00 -3.70 13.58
C ALA A 53 16.48 -3.61 14.00
N ARG A 54 17.30 -3.04 13.11
CA ARG A 54 18.69 -2.69 13.38
C ARG A 54 18.77 -1.19 13.63
N ASN A 55 19.26 -0.78 14.81
CA ASN A 55 19.31 0.64 15.21
C ASN A 55 17.96 1.36 15.08
N ASN A 56 16.89 0.67 15.48
CA ASN A 56 15.51 1.16 15.34
C ASN A 56 15.11 1.54 13.91
N THR A 57 15.74 0.93 12.91
CA THR A 57 15.40 1.11 11.50
C THR A 57 15.07 -0.24 10.88
N ILE A 58 14.10 -0.23 9.97
CA ILE A 58 13.74 -1.36 9.10
C ILE A 58 13.82 -0.85 7.67
N GLN A 59 14.56 -1.56 6.84
CA GLN A 59 14.61 -1.33 5.39
C GLN A 59 13.69 -2.34 4.70
N ILE A 60 12.71 -1.84 3.95
CA ILE A 60 11.79 -2.65 3.15
C ILE A 60 12.00 -2.29 1.68
N ILE A 61 12.00 -3.28 0.79
CA ILE A 61 11.99 -3.06 -0.66
C ILE A 61 10.65 -3.51 -1.27
N ASP A 62 10.09 -2.68 -2.15
CA ASP A 62 8.83 -2.90 -2.89
C ASP A 62 9.00 -2.59 -4.38
N PRO A 63 9.85 -3.34 -5.10
CA PRO A 63 10.14 -3.08 -6.51
C PRO A 63 8.98 -3.34 -7.47
N ASP A 64 7.96 -4.05 -6.99
CA ASP A 64 6.76 -4.34 -7.77
C ASP A 64 5.61 -3.35 -7.46
N HIS A 65 5.87 -2.31 -6.66
CA HIS A 65 4.92 -1.27 -6.28
C HIS A 65 3.60 -1.81 -5.69
N ASN A 66 3.70 -2.83 -4.84
CA ASN A 66 2.54 -3.47 -4.23
C ASN A 66 1.87 -2.56 -3.18
N ILE A 67 2.62 -1.71 -2.49
CA ILE A 67 2.13 -0.85 -1.39
C ILE A 67 2.57 0.60 -1.50
N ILE A 68 3.64 0.91 -2.25
CA ILE A 68 4.13 2.28 -2.48
C ILE A 68 4.52 2.52 -3.95
N ASN A 69 4.40 3.77 -4.40
CA ASN A 69 4.84 4.19 -5.74
C ASN A 69 6.14 5.00 -5.72
N GLU A 70 6.59 5.43 -4.54
CA GLU A 70 7.77 6.25 -4.34
C GLU A 70 8.42 5.93 -2.99
N PHE A 71 9.73 6.19 -2.87
CA PHE A 71 10.43 6.02 -1.60
C PHE A 71 9.70 6.77 -0.49
N THR A 72 9.38 6.05 0.59
CA THR A 72 8.62 6.61 1.71
C THR A 72 9.21 6.16 3.03
N THR A 73 9.27 7.08 3.99
CA THR A 73 9.63 6.79 5.37
C THR A 73 8.42 6.97 6.26
N PHE A 74 8.14 5.96 7.09
CA PHE A 74 7.18 6.03 8.18
C PHE A 74 7.93 6.04 9.51
N ASN A 75 7.58 6.98 10.38
CA ASN A 75 8.05 6.98 11.76
C ASN A 75 6.91 6.55 12.67
N ASN A 76 7.04 5.38 13.29
CA ASN A 76 6.08 4.88 14.26
C ASN A 76 6.78 4.72 15.62
N ASN A 77 6.49 5.65 16.53
CA ASN A 77 7.16 5.82 17.82
C ASN A 77 8.67 6.12 17.64
N ASN A 78 9.52 5.11 17.82
CA ASN A 78 10.97 5.21 17.66
C ASN A 78 11.50 4.33 16.52
N LEU A 79 10.61 3.69 15.76
CA LEU A 79 10.97 2.83 14.63
C LEU A 79 10.83 3.62 13.32
N ASN A 80 11.92 3.75 12.58
CA ASN A 80 11.93 4.27 11.23
C ASN A 80 11.76 3.10 10.25
N ILE A 81 10.71 3.14 9.45
CA ILE A 81 10.43 2.16 8.39
C ILE A 81 10.65 2.86 7.08
N ASN A 82 11.72 2.50 6.39
CA ASN A 82 12.04 3.02 5.08
C ASN A 82 11.61 2.00 4.04
N ILE A 83 10.86 2.44 3.05
CA ILE A 83 10.39 1.57 1.97
C ILE A 83 10.90 2.13 0.65
N ASN A 84 11.73 1.35 -0.02
CA ASN A 84 12.34 1.72 -1.29
C ASN A 84 11.68 0.96 -2.45
N ILE A 85 11.49 1.63 -3.58
CA ILE A 85 11.00 1.03 -4.82
C ILE A 85 12.14 0.40 -5.64
N GLU A 86 13.38 0.78 -5.37
CA GLU A 86 14.52 0.21 -6.07
C GLU A 86 15.03 -1.02 -5.31
N LYS A 87 15.53 -2.01 -6.06
CA LYS A 87 16.24 -3.15 -5.46
C LYS A 87 17.52 -2.63 -4.81
N GLN A 88 17.71 -2.99 -3.55
CA GLN A 88 18.92 -2.69 -2.79
C GLN A 88 19.41 -3.97 -2.13
N ASP A 89 20.72 -4.11 -1.94
CA ASP A 89 21.29 -5.30 -1.30
C ASP A 89 21.12 -5.29 0.23
N ASP A 90 21.11 -4.11 0.86
CA ASP A 90 20.87 -3.96 2.30
C ASP A 90 19.39 -3.66 2.60
N TYR A 91 18.58 -4.70 2.55
CA TYR A 91 17.18 -4.67 2.99
C TYR A 91 16.95 -5.66 4.13
N ASP A 92 15.92 -5.43 4.93
CA ASP A 92 15.44 -6.37 5.94
C ASP A 92 14.26 -7.18 5.40
N PHE A 93 13.31 -6.52 4.73
CA PHE A 93 12.13 -7.16 4.16
C PHE A 93 11.91 -6.83 2.68
N TYR A 94 11.32 -7.77 1.96
CA TYR A 94 10.79 -7.58 0.61
C TYR A 94 9.26 -7.71 0.65
N VAL A 95 8.56 -6.76 0.02
CA VAL A 95 7.10 -6.82 -0.12
C VAL A 95 6.78 -7.86 -1.19
N LYS A 96 6.42 -9.07 -0.74
CA LYS A 96 6.12 -10.15 -1.67
C LYS A 96 4.77 -10.00 -2.34
N LYS A 97 3.79 -9.50 -1.58
CA LYS A 97 2.40 -9.40 -2.04
C LYS A 97 1.65 -8.40 -1.19
N ALA A 98 0.82 -7.59 -1.84
CA ALA A 98 -0.27 -6.89 -1.18
C ALA A 98 -1.56 -7.05 -1.99
N ILE A 99 -2.65 -7.39 -1.32
CA ILE A 99 -4.00 -7.33 -1.86
C ILE A 99 -4.76 -6.39 -0.95
N ILE A 100 -5.24 -5.26 -1.47
CA ILE A 100 -5.97 -4.27 -0.70
C ILE A 100 -7.30 -4.05 -1.41
N ASN A 101 -8.40 -4.28 -0.69
CA ASN A 101 -9.74 -3.97 -1.15
C ASN A 101 -10.44 -3.02 -0.18
N LYS A 102 -11.74 -2.77 -0.39
CA LYS A 102 -12.50 -1.79 0.39
C LYS A 102 -12.57 -2.10 1.90
N HIS A 103 -12.50 -3.37 2.29
CA HIS A 103 -12.78 -3.82 3.66
C HIS A 103 -11.65 -4.66 4.29
N LEU A 104 -10.87 -5.35 3.46
CA LEU A 104 -9.86 -6.31 3.86
C LEU A 104 -8.57 -6.01 3.09
N ALA A 105 -7.45 -6.32 3.73
CA ALA A 105 -6.17 -6.36 3.08
C ALA A 105 -5.39 -7.61 3.49
N PHE A 106 -4.40 -7.96 2.68
CA PHE A 106 -3.44 -9.00 2.95
C PHE A 106 -2.07 -8.52 2.50
N VAL A 107 -1.12 -8.43 3.43
CA VAL A 107 0.25 -7.97 3.16
C VAL A 107 1.23 -9.06 3.56
N VAL A 108 2.17 -9.39 2.68
CA VAL A 108 3.24 -10.36 2.94
C VAL A 108 4.58 -9.68 2.82
N LEU A 109 5.34 -9.69 3.92
CA LEU A 109 6.73 -9.26 3.97
C LEU A 109 7.62 -10.49 4.12
N TRP A 110 8.49 -10.73 3.15
CA TRP A 110 9.52 -11.76 3.23
C TRP A 110 10.76 -11.17 3.87
N TYR A 111 11.23 -11.81 4.94
CA TYR A 111 12.48 -11.41 5.56
C TYR A 111 13.66 -11.88 4.69
N LYS A 112 14.77 -11.14 4.72
CA LYS A 112 15.96 -11.40 3.90
C LYS A 112 16.58 -12.78 4.10
N ASP A 113 16.29 -13.46 5.22
CA ASP A 113 16.73 -14.83 5.49
C ASP A 113 16.11 -15.87 4.54
N SER A 114 15.21 -15.44 3.64
CA SER A 114 14.53 -16.24 2.62
C SER A 114 13.67 -17.39 3.17
N THR A 115 13.53 -17.48 4.49
CA THR A 115 12.80 -18.56 5.18
C THR A 115 11.70 -18.02 6.08
N THR A 116 11.66 -16.73 6.38
CA THR A 116 10.65 -16.13 7.24
C THR A 116 9.74 -15.20 6.44
N ALA A 117 8.42 -15.42 6.53
CA ALA A 117 7.40 -14.49 6.05
C ALA A 117 6.56 -13.96 7.21
N LEU A 118 6.32 -12.65 7.24
CA LEU A 118 5.28 -12.03 8.04
C LEU A 118 4.07 -11.78 7.15
N CYS A 119 2.95 -12.42 7.49
CA CYS A 119 1.67 -12.20 6.81
C CYS A 119 0.75 -11.44 7.75
N PHE A 120 0.23 -10.31 7.27
CA PHE A 120 -0.67 -9.43 8.01
C PHE A 120 -2.06 -9.51 7.40
N TYR A 121 -3.08 -9.49 8.26
CA TYR A 121 -4.49 -9.46 7.87
C TYR A 121 -5.15 -8.18 8.38
N PRO A 122 -4.95 -7.03 7.72
CA PRO A 122 -5.66 -5.81 8.08
C PRO A 122 -7.13 -5.85 7.67
N ILE A 123 -7.99 -5.32 8.53
CA ILE A 123 -9.42 -5.14 8.28
C ILE A 123 -9.83 -3.70 8.57
N LYS A 124 -10.86 -3.18 7.90
CA LYS A 124 -11.50 -1.91 8.28
C LYS A 124 -12.27 -2.11 9.59
N SER A 125 -11.97 -1.28 10.58
CA SER A 125 -12.63 -1.32 11.89
C SER A 125 -14.12 -0.99 11.78
N GLU A 126 -14.95 -1.82 12.41
CA GLU A 126 -16.39 -1.55 12.60
C GLU A 126 -16.65 -0.48 13.67
N TYR A 127 -15.75 -0.35 14.64
CA TYR A 127 -15.87 0.58 15.78
C TYR A 127 -15.27 1.97 15.51
N THR A 128 -14.27 2.04 14.63
CA THR A 128 -13.67 3.30 14.16
C THR A 128 -13.79 3.35 12.64
N PRO A 129 -14.95 3.81 12.12
CA PRO A 129 -15.23 3.75 10.70
C PRO A 129 -14.09 4.34 9.88
N ASN A 130 -13.70 3.63 8.83
CA ASN A 130 -12.64 4.00 7.91
C ASN A 130 -11.20 3.89 8.44
N LYS A 131 -10.94 3.33 9.63
CA LYS A 131 -9.58 3.04 10.08
C LYS A 131 -9.20 1.57 9.85
N TRP A 132 -8.00 1.33 9.34
CA TRP A 132 -7.41 0.00 9.24
C TRP A 132 -6.86 -0.45 10.60
N ILE A 133 -7.25 -1.65 11.00
CA ILE A 133 -6.69 -2.36 12.15
C ILE A 133 -6.04 -3.65 11.65
N VAL A 134 -4.97 -4.08 12.32
CA VAL A 134 -4.33 -5.38 12.03
C VAL A 134 -4.81 -6.36 13.08
N GLU A 135 -5.71 -7.24 12.65
CA GLU A 135 -6.35 -8.25 13.50
C GLU A 135 -5.41 -9.41 13.78
N GLU A 136 -4.75 -9.91 12.73
CA GLU A 136 -3.87 -11.06 12.82
C GLU A 136 -2.51 -10.80 12.14
N ILE A 137 -1.46 -11.35 12.75
CA ILE A 137 -0.12 -11.42 12.20
C ILE A 137 0.37 -12.85 12.35
N THR A 138 0.71 -13.49 11.23
CA THR A 138 1.27 -14.84 11.22
C THR A 138 2.71 -14.81 10.74
N THR A 139 3.57 -15.56 11.42
CA THR A 139 4.94 -15.84 10.96
C THR A 139 4.95 -17.21 10.32
N LYS A 140 5.33 -17.30 9.04
CA LYS A 140 5.45 -18.56 8.32
C LYS A 140 6.90 -18.86 7.99
N SER A 141 7.27 -20.13 8.13
CA SER A 141 8.52 -20.63 7.56
C SER A 141 8.28 -21.03 6.10
N ILE A 142 9.03 -20.43 5.19
CA ILE A 142 9.06 -20.76 3.76
C ILE A 142 10.12 -21.84 3.61
N LYS A 143 9.69 -23.11 3.56
CA LYS A 143 10.54 -24.25 3.21
C LYS A 143 10.27 -24.65 1.77
#